data_AF-A0A3S9I0I0-F1
#
_entry.id   AF-A0A3S9I0I0-F1
#
_cell.length_a   1.000
_cell.length_b   1.000
_cell.length_c   1.000
_cell.angle_alpha   90.00
_cell.angle_beta   90.00
_cell.angle_gamma   90.00
#
_symmetry.space_group_name_H-M   'P 1'
#
loop_
_entity.id
_entity.type
_entity.pdbx_description
1 polymer ?
#
loop_
_entity_poly.entity_id
_entity_poly.type
_entity_poly.pdbx_seq_one_letter_code
_entity_poly.pdbx_strand_id
1 'polypeptide(L)'
;MREHTERYAAAHGGEHPLTECMPWAEAIVSWLEAQPEDDSPLPKPPMWHGPNRFGPRVISTDELALAIAEAMRLATAVWGEPLGDLALHSVQNVLRDWLRWDVVPGAGQWPAPDGTPYIAQWEALFTADAERAKEVTSCVYWAIEELEGPWRDIQMSTAWFHRLHTYKIVYARLADVAPLLGLTMPIRVREPADYINVPDLIVEQAA
;
A
#
# COMPACT_ATOMS: atom_id res chain seq x y z
N MET A 1 -1.14 12.23 13.44
CA MET A 1 -0.74 12.36 12.03
C MET A 1 0.28 13.45 11.76
N ARG A 2 0.00 14.75 12.00
CA ARG A 2 1.02 15.81 11.78
C ARG A 2 2.32 15.53 12.55
N GLU A 3 2.19 15.16 13.82
CA GLU A 3 3.30 14.67 14.66
C GLU A 3 3.96 13.37 14.13
N HIS A 4 3.22 12.50 13.44
CA HIS A 4 3.81 11.31 12.80
C HIS A 4 4.60 11.72 11.55
N THR A 5 4.01 12.53 10.66
CA THR A 5 4.70 13.08 9.48
C THR A 5 5.97 13.83 9.87
N GLU A 6 5.91 14.65 10.93
CA GLU A 6 7.07 15.38 11.47
C GLU A 6 8.14 14.42 12.01
N ARG A 7 7.75 13.40 12.79
CA ARG A 7 8.68 12.36 13.27
C ARG A 7 9.28 11.54 12.13
N TYR A 8 8.47 11.18 11.14
CA TYR A 8 8.88 10.45 9.96
C TYR A 8 9.92 11.25 9.17
N ALA A 9 9.58 12.49 8.81
CA ALA A 9 10.47 13.40 8.09
C ALA A 9 11.76 13.64 8.88
N ALA A 10 11.70 13.81 10.20
CA ALA A 10 12.89 13.93 11.04
C ALA A 10 13.81 12.70 10.98
N ALA A 11 13.23 11.50 10.92
CA ALA A 11 13.98 10.24 10.79
C ALA A 11 14.47 9.94 9.36
N HIS A 12 13.85 10.56 8.34
CA HIS A 12 14.07 10.27 6.92
C HIS A 12 14.63 11.47 6.16
N GLY A 13 15.45 12.31 6.81
CA GLY A 13 16.18 13.39 6.13
C GLY A 13 15.30 14.51 5.56
N GLY A 14 14.09 14.68 6.08
CA GLY A 14 13.09 15.64 5.61
C GLY A 14 12.13 15.08 4.56
N GLU A 15 12.26 13.81 4.17
CA GLU A 15 11.36 13.18 3.20
C GLU A 15 9.96 12.94 3.80
N HIS A 16 8.94 13.31 3.01
CA HIS A 16 7.56 13.10 3.40
C HIS A 16 7.16 11.64 3.13
N PRO A 17 6.44 10.95 4.04
CA PRO A 17 6.12 9.53 3.89
C PRO A 17 5.32 9.21 2.62
N LEU A 18 4.48 10.15 2.13
CA LEU A 18 3.80 9.98 0.84
C LEU A 18 4.80 9.75 -0.31
N THR A 19 5.90 10.50 -0.33
CA THR A 19 6.92 10.42 -1.38
C THR A 19 7.61 9.06 -1.38
N GLU A 20 7.84 8.48 -0.19
CA GLU A 20 8.40 7.12 -0.07
C GLU A 20 7.38 6.02 -0.43
N CYS A 21 6.09 6.27 -0.20
CA CYS A 21 5.02 5.33 -0.57
C CYS A 21 4.75 5.28 -2.09
N MET A 22 5.08 6.34 -2.83
CA MET A 22 4.77 6.43 -4.27
C MET A 22 5.44 5.35 -5.13
N PRO A 23 6.76 5.09 -5.03
CA PRO A 23 7.40 4.00 -5.79
C PRO A 23 6.77 2.63 -5.53
N TRP A 24 6.34 2.36 -4.30
CA TRP A 24 5.63 1.13 -3.95
C TRP A 24 4.27 1.06 -4.63
N ALA A 25 3.51 2.15 -4.59
CA ALA A 25 2.20 2.21 -5.22
C ALA A 25 2.27 2.06 -6.74
N GLU A 26 3.22 2.74 -7.38
CA GLU A 26 3.48 2.62 -8.82
C GLU A 26 3.85 1.17 -9.21
N ALA A 27 4.68 0.50 -8.41
CA ALA A 27 5.04 -0.90 -8.64
C ALA A 27 3.82 -1.83 -8.50
N ILE A 28 2.94 -1.59 -7.52
CA ILE A 28 1.68 -2.35 -7.37
C ILE A 28 0.77 -2.13 -8.58
N VAL A 29 0.58 -0.89 -9.03
CA VAL A 29 -0.24 -0.60 -10.23
C VAL A 29 0.33 -1.29 -11.46
N SER A 30 1.64 -1.21 -11.68
CA SER A 30 2.34 -1.87 -12.79
C SER A 30 2.17 -3.40 -12.74
N TRP A 31 2.36 -3.99 -11.56
CA TRP A 31 2.17 -5.43 -11.35
C TRP A 31 0.74 -5.88 -11.63
N LEU A 32 -0.25 -5.09 -11.20
CA LEU A 32 -1.67 -5.35 -11.45
C LEU A 32 -2.01 -5.23 -12.94
N GLU A 33 -1.43 -4.26 -13.66
CA GLU A 33 -1.63 -4.12 -15.11
C GLU A 33 -1.02 -5.27 -15.92
N ALA A 34 0.04 -5.89 -15.39
CA ALA A 34 0.72 -7.03 -16.02
C ALA A 34 0.01 -8.39 -15.79
N GLN A 35 -1.02 -8.46 -14.94
CA GLN A 35 -1.71 -9.71 -14.65
C GLN A 35 -2.49 -10.24 -15.88
N PRO A 36 -2.39 -11.55 -16.17
CA PRO A 36 -3.15 -12.15 -17.26
C PRO A 36 -4.64 -11.97 -17.06
N GLU A 37 -5.41 -11.95 -18.16
CA GLU A 37 -6.87 -11.94 -18.09
C GLU A 37 -7.35 -13.21 -17.38
N ASP A 38 -8.09 -13.03 -16.29
CA ASP A 38 -8.64 -14.15 -15.53
C ASP A 38 -9.94 -14.62 -16.21
N ASP A 39 -9.87 -15.80 -16.82
CA ASP A 39 -10.95 -16.50 -17.52
C ASP A 39 -12.02 -17.11 -16.58
N SER A 40 -11.98 -16.82 -15.28
CA SER A 40 -12.94 -17.34 -14.31
C SER A 40 -14.39 -16.94 -14.63
N PRO A 41 -15.34 -17.89 -14.60
CA PRO A 41 -16.75 -17.64 -14.84
C PRO A 41 -17.49 -16.99 -13.66
N LEU A 42 -16.80 -16.69 -12.55
CA LEU A 42 -17.42 -16.08 -11.37
C LEU A 42 -17.65 -14.57 -11.58
N PRO A 43 -18.78 -14.00 -11.12
CA PRO A 43 -19.02 -12.56 -11.19
C PRO A 43 -18.00 -11.83 -10.31
N LYS A 44 -17.16 -11.02 -10.95
CA LYS A 44 -16.16 -10.21 -10.26
C LYS A 44 -16.76 -8.85 -9.87
N PRO A 45 -16.38 -8.30 -8.71
CA PRO A 45 -16.83 -6.98 -8.30
C PRO A 45 -16.43 -5.92 -9.34
N PRO A 46 -17.25 -4.87 -9.53
CA PRO A 46 -17.00 -3.84 -10.52
C PRO A 46 -15.96 -2.83 -10.02
N MET A 47 -14.71 -3.24 -9.83
CA MET A 47 -13.66 -2.31 -9.42
C MET A 47 -12.30 -2.85 -9.84
N TRP A 48 -11.65 -2.09 -10.72
CA TRP A 48 -10.30 -2.31 -11.18
C TRP A 48 -10.10 -3.42 -12.21
N HIS A 49 -10.60 -3.16 -13.40
CA HIS A 49 -10.33 -3.97 -14.57
C HIS A 49 -9.79 -3.04 -15.65
N GLY A 50 -8.64 -3.42 -16.23
CA GLY A 50 -7.91 -2.66 -17.25
C GLY A 50 -8.73 -2.28 -18.48
N PRO A 51 -8.12 -1.68 -19.52
CA PRO A 51 -8.84 -1.10 -20.66
C PRO A 51 -9.76 -2.07 -21.41
N ASN A 52 -9.63 -3.39 -21.18
CA ASN A 52 -10.38 -4.44 -21.87
C ASN A 52 -11.32 -5.28 -20.98
N ARG A 53 -11.47 -4.95 -19.70
CA ARG A 53 -11.93 -5.96 -18.73
C ARG A 53 -13.34 -5.63 -18.15
N PHE A 54 -14.28 -5.22 -19.02
CA PHE A 54 -15.73 -5.04 -18.78
C PHE A 54 -16.27 -3.63 -18.45
N GLY A 55 -15.57 -2.55 -18.81
CA GLY A 55 -16.14 -1.19 -18.73
C GLY A 55 -15.07 -0.10 -18.74
N PRO A 56 -15.46 1.19 -18.79
CA PRO A 56 -14.50 2.27 -18.60
C PRO A 56 -13.88 2.15 -17.21
N ARG A 57 -12.55 2.31 -17.13
CA ARG A 57 -11.86 2.44 -15.85
C ARG A 57 -12.53 3.54 -15.04
N VAL A 58 -12.95 3.22 -13.82
CA VAL A 58 -13.54 4.20 -12.91
C VAL A 58 -12.46 5.22 -12.52
N ILE A 59 -11.21 4.80 -12.35
CA ILE A 59 -10.06 5.65 -12.00
C ILE A 59 -8.87 5.43 -12.95
N SER A 60 -8.06 6.46 -13.16
CA SER A 60 -6.78 6.38 -13.88
C SER A 60 -5.72 5.62 -13.07
N THR A 61 -4.62 5.22 -13.73
CA THR A 61 -3.46 4.59 -13.08
C THR A 61 -2.82 5.50 -12.04
N ASP A 62 -2.71 6.79 -12.37
CA ASP A 62 -2.07 7.79 -11.52
C ASP A 62 -2.92 8.06 -10.28
N GLU A 63 -4.25 8.15 -10.44
CA GLU A 63 -5.19 8.25 -9.30
C GLU A 63 -5.11 7.01 -8.41
N LEU A 64 -5.02 5.80 -9.00
CA LEU A 64 -4.85 4.58 -8.19
C LEU A 64 -3.53 4.60 -7.44
N ALA A 65 -2.42 4.91 -8.11
CA ALA A 65 -1.10 4.95 -7.48
C ALA A 65 -1.10 5.94 -6.30
N LEU A 66 -1.60 7.15 -6.52
CA LEU A 66 -1.72 8.14 -5.45
C LEU A 66 -2.58 7.64 -4.28
N ALA A 67 -3.68 6.96 -4.57
CA ALA A 67 -4.57 6.46 -3.54
C ALA A 67 -4.00 5.29 -2.75
N ILE A 68 -3.30 4.37 -3.42
CA ILE A 68 -2.55 3.30 -2.75
C ILE A 68 -1.45 3.91 -1.87
N ALA A 69 -0.68 4.89 -2.39
CA ALA A 69 0.38 5.54 -1.64
C ALA A 69 -0.16 6.25 -0.39
N GLU A 70 -1.31 6.92 -0.51
CA GLU A 70 -1.98 7.55 0.63
C GLU A 70 -2.43 6.50 1.66
N ALA A 71 -2.99 5.38 1.23
CA ALA A 71 -3.40 4.29 2.12
C ALA A 71 -2.20 3.75 2.92
N MET A 72 -1.06 3.54 2.25
CA MET A 72 0.18 3.12 2.90
C MET A 72 0.69 4.18 3.87
N ARG A 73 0.66 5.47 3.50
CA ARG A 73 1.06 6.59 4.36
C ARG A 73 0.22 6.65 5.64
N LEU A 74 -1.09 6.43 5.52
CA LEU A 74 -1.97 6.46 6.68
C LEU A 74 -1.74 5.24 7.57
N ALA A 75 -1.50 4.06 6.97
CA ALA A 75 -1.15 2.86 7.71
C ALA A 75 0.21 2.98 8.45
N THR A 76 1.25 3.51 7.81
CA THR A 76 2.55 3.80 8.48
C THR A 76 2.34 4.67 9.70
N ALA A 77 1.43 5.64 9.60
CA ALA A 77 1.17 6.56 10.68
C ALA A 77 0.35 6.00 11.84
N VAL A 78 -0.59 5.09 11.58
CA VAL A 78 -1.35 4.38 12.61
C VAL A 78 -0.47 3.42 13.38
N TRP A 79 0.34 2.65 12.66
CA TRP A 79 1.09 1.53 13.23
C TRP A 79 2.49 1.91 13.69
N GLY A 80 3.02 3.05 13.23
CA GLY A 80 4.35 3.53 13.60
C GLY A 80 5.47 2.58 13.15
N GLU A 81 5.28 1.90 12.03
CA GLU A 81 6.22 0.90 11.50
C GLU A 81 6.87 1.39 10.21
N PRO A 82 8.08 0.92 9.88
CA PRO A 82 8.66 1.12 8.55
C PRO A 82 7.73 0.60 7.45
N LEU A 83 7.79 1.21 6.27
CA LEU A 83 6.91 0.86 5.16
C LEU A 83 6.99 -0.63 4.80
N GLY A 84 8.19 -1.22 4.78
CA GLY A 84 8.38 -2.64 4.47
C GLY A 84 7.71 -3.58 5.48
N ASP A 85 7.46 -3.15 6.71
CA ASP A 85 6.81 -3.96 7.75
C ASP A 85 5.29 -3.88 7.75
N LEU A 86 4.70 -2.94 7.01
CA LEU A 86 3.26 -2.82 6.95
C LEU A 86 2.63 -4.10 6.41
N ALA A 87 1.76 -4.70 7.21
CA ALA A 87 0.95 -5.81 6.77
C ALA A 87 -0.06 -5.34 5.71
N LEU A 88 -0.23 -6.09 4.62
CA LEU A 88 -1.23 -5.80 3.59
C LEU A 88 -2.63 -5.70 4.20
N HIS A 89 -2.93 -6.57 5.17
CA HIS A 89 -4.16 -6.52 5.95
C HIS A 89 -4.33 -5.23 6.75
N SER A 90 -3.25 -4.66 7.29
CA SER A 90 -3.28 -3.38 8.01
C SER A 90 -3.61 -2.23 7.06
N VAL A 91 -3.08 -2.24 5.84
CA VAL A 91 -3.43 -1.27 4.79
C VAL A 91 -4.91 -1.39 4.41
N GLN A 92 -5.43 -2.61 4.22
CA GLN A 92 -6.85 -2.87 3.98
C GLN A 92 -7.77 -2.39 5.12
N ASN A 93 -7.37 -2.59 6.38
CA ASN A 93 -8.19 -2.19 7.53
C ASN A 93 -8.30 -0.67 7.64
N VAL A 94 -7.22 0.07 7.36
CA VAL A 94 -7.27 1.55 7.32
C VAL A 94 -8.26 2.02 6.25
N LEU A 95 -8.25 1.39 5.07
CA LEU A 95 -9.21 1.69 3.99
C LEU A 95 -10.65 1.34 4.38
N ARG A 96 -10.85 0.22 5.09
CA ARG A 96 -12.16 -0.16 5.61
C ARG A 96 -12.67 0.86 6.62
N ASP A 97 -11.79 1.39 7.48
CA ASP A 97 -12.15 2.44 8.43
C ASP A 97 -12.50 3.75 7.72
N TRP A 98 -11.84 4.09 6.60
CA TRP A 98 -12.24 5.25 5.78
C TRP A 98 -13.66 5.08 5.26
N LEU A 99 -13.97 3.93 4.67
CA LEU A 99 -15.30 3.63 4.11
C LEU A 99 -16.38 3.56 5.18
N ARG A 100 -16.07 3.02 6.36
CA ARG A 100 -17.04 2.75 7.41
C ARG A 100 -17.40 3.99 8.23
N TRP A 101 -16.46 4.89 8.44
CA TRP A 101 -16.60 5.98 9.40
C TRP A 101 -16.63 7.37 8.77
N ASP A 102 -16.69 7.49 7.43
CA ASP A 102 -16.50 8.75 6.67
C ASP A 102 -15.23 9.50 7.11
N VAL A 103 -14.22 8.71 7.47
CA VAL A 103 -12.92 9.19 7.93
C VAL A 103 -12.08 9.39 6.68
N VAL A 104 -12.35 10.51 5.99
CA VAL A 104 -11.74 10.84 4.70
C VAL A 104 -10.36 11.49 4.86
N PRO A 105 -9.43 11.25 3.91
CA PRO A 105 -8.22 12.06 3.77
C PRO A 105 -8.59 13.54 3.68
N GLY A 106 -7.96 14.38 4.50
CA GLY A 106 -8.23 15.83 4.61
C GLY A 106 -9.03 16.27 5.83
N ALA A 107 -9.65 15.33 6.56
CA ALA A 107 -10.21 15.63 7.87
C ALA A 107 -9.11 15.96 8.89
N GLY A 108 -9.46 16.63 10.00
CA GLY A 108 -8.47 17.00 11.03
C GLY A 108 -7.67 15.82 11.61
N GLN A 109 -8.25 14.63 11.64
CA GLN A 109 -7.55 13.39 12.02
C GLN A 109 -6.57 12.87 10.95
N TRP A 110 -6.75 13.24 9.67
CA TRP A 110 -5.96 12.82 8.51
C TRP A 110 -5.56 14.03 7.65
N PRO A 111 -4.55 14.81 8.10
CA PRO A 111 -4.15 16.02 7.40
C PRO A 111 -3.62 15.69 6.00
N ALA A 112 -3.82 16.66 5.11
CA ALA A 112 -3.27 16.64 3.76
C ALA A 112 -1.74 16.46 3.78
N PRO A 113 -1.17 15.84 2.73
CA PRO A 113 0.27 15.64 2.58
C PRO A 113 0.97 16.94 2.13
N ASP A 114 0.91 17.97 2.98
CA ASP A 114 1.45 19.30 2.70
C ASP A 114 2.95 19.24 2.35
N GLY A 115 3.37 20.03 1.37
CA GLY A 115 4.78 20.12 0.95
C GLY A 115 5.26 18.97 0.04
N THR A 116 4.38 18.07 -0.36
CA THR A 116 4.67 17.05 -1.37
C THR A 116 4.39 17.56 -2.79
N PRO A 117 5.05 17.00 -3.83
CA PRO A 117 4.71 17.32 -5.23
C PRO A 117 3.34 16.78 -5.66
N TYR A 118 2.70 15.95 -4.82
CA TYR A 118 1.44 15.28 -5.09
C TYR A 118 0.21 15.98 -4.47
N ILE A 119 0.41 17.09 -3.75
CA ILE A 119 -0.66 17.75 -2.99
C ILE A 119 -1.84 18.17 -3.87
N ALA A 120 -1.59 18.71 -5.05
CA ALA A 120 -2.66 19.16 -5.95
C ALA A 120 -3.50 18.00 -6.50
N GLN A 121 -2.84 16.89 -6.88
CA GLN A 121 -3.54 15.67 -7.30
C GLN A 121 -4.31 15.04 -6.14
N TRP A 122 -3.73 15.08 -4.94
CA TRP A 122 -4.36 14.55 -3.74
C TRP A 122 -5.62 15.35 -3.38
N GLU A 123 -5.56 16.68 -3.43
CA GLU A 123 -6.71 17.55 -3.18
C GLU A 123 -7.82 17.28 -4.20
N ALA A 124 -7.46 17.19 -5.48
CA ALA A 124 -8.41 16.88 -6.55
C ALA A 124 -9.09 15.51 -6.36
N LEU A 125 -8.34 14.52 -5.87
CA LEU A 125 -8.83 13.15 -5.73
C LEU A 125 -9.69 12.94 -4.48
N PHE A 126 -9.30 13.53 -3.34
CA PHE A 126 -9.90 13.22 -2.04
C PHE A 126 -10.81 14.32 -1.47
N THR A 127 -10.70 15.56 -1.94
CA THR A 127 -11.44 16.69 -1.36
C THR A 127 -12.50 17.26 -2.29
N ALA A 128 -12.40 17.01 -3.59
CA ALA A 128 -13.33 17.57 -4.59
C ALA A 128 -14.71 16.88 -4.58
N ASP A 129 -14.75 15.56 -4.35
CA ASP A 129 -15.97 14.75 -4.39
C ASP A 129 -15.87 13.55 -3.44
N ALA A 130 -16.77 13.48 -2.46
CA ALA A 130 -16.79 12.43 -1.44
C ALA A 130 -17.21 11.06 -2.00
N GLU A 131 -18.11 11.02 -2.98
CA GLU A 131 -18.52 9.75 -3.61
C GLU A 131 -17.38 9.22 -4.46
N ARG A 132 -16.68 10.11 -5.17
CA ARG A 132 -15.44 9.78 -5.88
C ARG A 132 -14.38 9.20 -4.93
N ALA A 133 -14.17 9.82 -3.78
CA ALA A 133 -13.22 9.32 -2.79
C ALA A 133 -13.57 7.90 -2.28
N LYS A 134 -14.86 7.58 -2.13
CA LYS A 134 -15.33 6.23 -1.76
C LYS A 134 -15.08 5.21 -2.87
N GLU A 135 -15.34 5.56 -4.13
CA GLU A 135 -15.04 4.70 -5.28
C GLU A 135 -13.54 4.37 -5.34
N VAL A 136 -12.69 5.39 -5.22
CA VAL A 136 -11.23 5.26 -5.21
C VAL A 136 -10.78 4.35 -4.07
N THR A 137 -11.28 4.58 -2.85
CA THR A 137 -10.95 3.76 -1.68
C THR A 137 -11.33 2.29 -1.89
N SER A 138 -12.47 2.03 -2.55
CA SER A 138 -12.90 0.68 -2.90
C SER A 138 -11.95 0.03 -3.91
N CYS A 139 -11.48 0.78 -4.92
CA CYS A 139 -10.45 0.28 -5.86
C CYS A 139 -9.13 -0.06 -5.16
N VAL A 140 -8.67 0.76 -4.21
CA VAL A 140 -7.45 0.47 -3.44
C VAL A 140 -7.61 -0.81 -2.61
N TYR A 141 -8.76 -1.00 -1.96
CA TYR A 141 -9.03 -2.22 -1.19
C TYR A 141 -8.84 -3.50 -2.05
N TRP A 142 -9.43 -3.51 -3.25
CA TRP A 142 -9.29 -4.63 -4.18
C TRP A 142 -7.86 -4.80 -4.70
N ALA A 143 -7.17 -3.71 -5.01
CA ALA A 143 -5.75 -3.76 -5.42
C ALA A 143 -4.87 -4.47 -4.38
N ILE A 144 -5.09 -4.19 -3.08
CA ILE A 144 -4.34 -4.85 -1.99
C ILE A 144 -4.81 -6.30 -1.77
N GLU A 145 -6.10 -6.60 -1.94
CA GLU A 145 -6.61 -7.98 -1.87
C GLU A 145 -6.04 -8.88 -2.98
N GLU A 146 -5.98 -8.38 -4.22
CA GLU A 146 -5.34 -9.08 -5.35
C GLU A 146 -3.85 -9.32 -5.09
N LEU A 147 -3.14 -8.38 -4.45
CA LEU A 147 -1.74 -8.57 -4.07
C LEU A 147 -1.54 -9.62 -2.95
N GLU A 148 -2.53 -9.78 -2.05
CA GLU A 148 -2.49 -10.78 -0.98
C GLU A 148 -2.66 -12.21 -1.52
N GLY A 149 -3.40 -12.39 -2.62
CA GLY A 149 -3.65 -13.70 -3.25
C GLY A 149 -2.36 -14.47 -3.57
N PRO A 150 -1.48 -13.95 -4.44
CA PRO A 150 -0.20 -14.56 -4.77
C PRO A 150 0.73 -14.76 -3.56
N TRP A 151 0.65 -13.92 -2.53
CA TRP A 151 1.45 -14.11 -1.31
C TRP A 151 1.15 -15.45 -0.63
N ARG A 152 -0.08 -15.97 -0.73
CA ARG A 152 -0.42 -17.29 -0.18
C ARG A 152 0.29 -18.43 -0.92
N ASP A 153 0.69 -18.19 -2.16
CA ASP A 153 1.41 -19.15 -3.01
C ASP A 153 2.93 -18.93 -3.00
N ILE A 154 3.41 -17.79 -2.48
CA ILE A 154 4.83 -17.60 -2.17
C ILE A 154 5.18 -18.62 -1.08
N GLN A 155 5.95 -19.66 -1.45
CA GLN A 155 6.43 -20.69 -0.52
C GLN A 155 6.95 -20.03 0.74
N MET A 156 6.48 -20.52 1.91
CA MET A 156 6.73 -19.94 3.22
C MET A 156 8.19 -19.47 3.35
N SER A 157 8.41 -18.17 3.25
CA SER A 157 9.74 -17.64 3.40
C SER A 157 10.25 -17.99 4.81
N THR A 158 11.56 -18.14 4.96
CA THR A 158 12.17 -18.32 6.29
C THR A 158 11.78 -17.18 7.24
N ALA A 159 11.48 -15.98 6.70
CA ALA A 159 10.91 -14.85 7.42
C ALA A 159 9.57 -15.20 8.05
N TRP A 160 8.67 -15.80 7.27
CA TRP A 160 7.38 -16.22 7.78
C TRP A 160 7.54 -17.29 8.88
N PHE A 161 8.36 -18.32 8.66
CA PHE A 161 8.63 -19.33 9.70
C PHE A 161 9.23 -18.73 10.97
N HIS A 162 10.19 -17.82 10.84
CA HIS A 162 10.80 -17.15 11.98
C HIS A 162 9.76 -16.32 12.74
N ARG A 163 8.98 -15.47 12.05
CA ARG A 163 7.93 -14.66 12.69
C ARG A 163 6.85 -15.52 13.35
N LEU A 164 6.46 -16.62 12.73
CA LEU A 164 5.52 -17.58 13.33
C LEU A 164 6.12 -18.25 14.57
N HIS A 165 7.39 -18.66 14.53
CA HIS A 165 8.04 -19.31 15.66
C HIS A 165 8.23 -18.35 16.84
N THR A 166 8.78 -17.15 16.57
CA THR A 166 9.21 -16.14 17.55
C THR A 166 8.03 -15.31 18.07
N TYR A 167 7.16 -14.83 17.19
CA TYR A 167 6.10 -13.86 17.52
C TYR A 167 4.69 -14.42 17.43
N LYS A 168 4.51 -15.64 16.90
CA LYS A 168 3.18 -16.27 16.67
C LYS A 168 2.27 -15.48 15.71
N ILE A 169 2.88 -14.80 14.73
CA ILE A 169 2.19 -13.92 13.78
C ILE A 169 2.34 -14.44 12.34
N VAL A 170 1.25 -14.40 11.57
CA VAL A 170 1.18 -14.80 10.14
C VAL A 170 0.48 -13.69 9.35
N TYR A 171 1.23 -12.69 8.90
CA TYR A 171 0.72 -11.66 7.99
C TYR A 171 1.70 -11.45 6.83
N ALA A 172 1.14 -11.16 5.66
CA ALA A 172 1.87 -10.67 4.49
C ALA A 172 2.29 -9.24 4.75
N ARG A 173 3.60 -8.97 4.80
CA ARG A 173 4.13 -7.60 4.86
C ARG A 173 4.53 -7.13 3.47
N LEU A 174 4.56 -5.82 3.25
CA LEU A 174 5.00 -5.23 1.98
C LEU A 174 6.38 -5.75 1.54
N ALA A 175 7.33 -5.91 2.46
CA ALA A 175 8.64 -6.49 2.17
C ALA A 175 8.57 -7.94 1.62
N ASP A 176 7.56 -8.72 1.99
CA ASP A 176 7.43 -10.11 1.49
C ASP A 176 7.00 -10.15 0.01
N VAL A 177 6.29 -9.13 -0.47
CA VAL A 177 5.81 -9.04 -1.87
C VAL A 177 6.69 -8.13 -2.73
N ALA A 178 7.66 -7.42 -2.16
CA ALA A 178 8.53 -6.53 -2.91
C ALA A 178 9.29 -7.18 -4.09
N PRO A 179 9.80 -8.43 -3.99
CA PRO A 179 10.41 -9.09 -5.14
C PRO A 179 9.41 -9.34 -6.29
N LEU A 180 8.17 -9.68 -5.95
CA LEU A 180 7.08 -9.86 -6.93
C LEU A 180 6.77 -8.55 -7.66
N LEU A 181 6.88 -7.42 -6.95
CA LEU A 181 6.70 -6.07 -7.49
C LEU A 181 7.92 -5.57 -8.30
N GLY A 182 9.03 -6.32 -8.34
CA GLY A 182 10.25 -5.92 -9.03
C GLY A 182 10.96 -4.72 -8.39
N LEU A 183 10.73 -4.47 -7.09
CA LEU A 183 11.39 -3.39 -6.37
C LEU A 183 12.88 -3.74 -6.17
N THR A 184 13.76 -2.85 -6.63
CA THR A 184 15.22 -3.04 -6.60
C THR A 184 15.94 -2.12 -5.60
N MET A 185 15.19 -1.27 -4.91
CA MET A 185 15.71 -0.36 -3.89
C MET A 185 15.84 -1.07 -2.53
N PRO A 186 16.74 -0.61 -1.63
CA PRO A 186 16.77 -1.08 -0.25
C PRO A 186 15.44 -0.84 0.46
N ILE A 187 14.97 -1.83 1.22
CA ILE A 187 13.68 -1.80 1.93
C ILE A 187 13.93 -1.75 3.42
N ARG A 188 13.41 -0.69 4.06
CA ARG A 188 13.48 -0.52 5.51
C ARG A 188 12.51 -1.45 6.21
N VAL A 189 13.05 -2.25 7.13
CA VAL A 189 12.30 -3.13 8.03
C VAL A 189 12.91 -3.06 9.43
N ARG A 190 12.11 -3.36 10.46
CA ARG A 190 12.54 -3.36 11.85
C ARG A 190 13.56 -4.45 12.14
N GLU A 191 13.32 -5.64 11.58
CA GLU A 191 14.14 -6.84 11.82
C GLU A 191 14.66 -7.41 10.49
N PRO A 192 15.78 -6.90 9.93
CA PRO A 192 16.32 -7.39 8.66
C PRO A 192 16.67 -8.89 8.67
N ALA A 193 17.02 -9.42 9.85
CA ALA A 193 17.32 -10.83 10.02
C ALA A 193 16.13 -11.74 9.68
N ASP A 194 14.89 -11.26 9.80
CA ASP A 194 13.71 -11.99 9.35
C ASP A 194 13.81 -12.27 7.84
N TYR A 195 14.35 -11.32 7.06
CA TYR A 195 14.26 -11.30 5.60
C TYR A 195 15.53 -11.74 4.87
N ILE A 196 16.59 -12.13 5.59
CA ILE A 196 17.92 -12.45 5.04
C ILE A 196 17.92 -13.56 3.97
N ASN A 197 16.86 -14.37 3.91
CA ASN A 197 16.72 -15.48 2.96
C ASN A 197 15.60 -15.27 1.93
N VAL A 198 15.01 -14.08 1.84
CA VAL A 198 14.07 -13.78 0.75
C VAL A 198 14.91 -13.45 -0.49
N PRO A 199 14.83 -14.26 -1.57
CA PRO A 199 15.62 -14.02 -2.77
C PRO A 199 15.35 -12.63 -3.35
N ASP A 200 16.41 -12.00 -3.87
CA ASP A 200 16.38 -10.70 -4.54
C ASP A 200 15.90 -9.51 -3.69
N LEU A 201 15.62 -9.74 -2.39
CA LEU A 201 15.20 -8.71 -1.47
C LEU A 201 16.42 -8.04 -0.81
N ILE A 202 16.54 -6.74 -0.99
CA ILE A 202 17.56 -5.91 -0.33
C ILE A 202 16.90 -5.23 0.87
N VAL A 203 17.29 -5.58 2.09
CA VAL A 203 16.74 -5.00 3.33
C VAL A 203 17.77 -4.22 4.13
N GLU A 204 17.32 -3.17 4.81
CA GLU A 204 18.11 -2.40 5.78
C GLU A 204 17.35 -2.20 7.09
N GLN A 205 18.10 -2.05 8.20
CA GLN A 205 17.51 -1.86 9.53
C GLN A 205 16.93 -0.45 9.66
N ALA A 206 15.70 -0.35 10.14
CA ALA A 206 15.14 0.93 10.57
C ALA A 206 15.91 1.49 11.78
N ALA A 207 16.29 2.76 11.70
CA ALA A 207 17.06 3.48 12.73
C ALA A 207 16.24 3.81 13.99
#